data_AF-A0A1E3NZW2-F1
#
_entry.id   AF-A0A1E3NZW2-F1
#
_cell.length_a   1.000
_cell.length_b   1.000
_cell.length_c   1.000
_cell.angle_alpha   90.00
_cell.angle_beta   90.00
_cell.angle_gamma   90.00
#
_symmetry.space_group_name_H-M   'P 1'
#
loop_
_entity.id
_entity.type
_entity.pdbx_description
1 polymer ?
#
loop_
_entity_poly.entity_id
_entity_poly.type
_entity_poly.pdbx_seq_one_letter_code
_entity_poly.pdbx_strand_id
1 'polypeptide(L)'
;MSLPITKVAACHISPVILDKDATMKKVFKSIREAASNGANIIVFPETFVSAFPLWSTCKAPIDNHHLFVKLVESSLYKACSNFFEKLSWANGDGVGLNVVDSKFGKIGALICGENTNSLARFTLLSQGEQIHISIWPPAADFQRPGAAKSFDNIVANKIRCGAQCLEGKCFGVVCSSFVDKAMLEFLIDDDPSNKEFYENMSQGATFFLDPAAMEIGDFLKDEEGIAYAVFDLNKTIIPKQFHDLVGGYNRFDVFKLRVNRAPNVPIEFQDSFDAFES
;
A
#
# COMPACT_ATOMS: atom_id res chain seq x y z
N MET A 1 -13.14 -27.70 -6.41
CA MET A 1 -11.70 -27.58 -6.11
C MET A 1 -11.57 -26.82 -4.80
N SER A 2 -10.70 -27.25 -3.89
CA SER A 2 -10.42 -26.53 -2.64
C SER A 2 -9.47 -25.37 -2.94
N LEU A 3 -9.73 -24.19 -2.37
CA LEU A 3 -8.82 -23.03 -2.45
C LEU A 3 -7.64 -23.21 -1.46
N PRO A 4 -6.48 -22.57 -1.71
CA PRO A 4 -5.30 -22.77 -0.88
C PRO A 4 -5.44 -22.15 0.51
N ILE A 5 -4.71 -22.71 1.46
CA ILE A 5 -4.41 -22.08 2.75
C ILE A 5 -3.06 -21.36 2.59
N THR A 6 -3.04 -20.06 2.85
CA THR A 6 -1.90 -19.19 2.56
C THR A 6 -1.44 -18.50 3.84
N LYS A 7 -0.19 -18.72 4.25
CA LYS A 7 0.44 -17.96 5.35
C LYS A 7 1.04 -16.67 4.81
N VAL A 8 0.62 -15.53 5.35
CA VAL A 8 1.06 -14.20 4.91
C VAL A 8 1.89 -13.56 6.02
N ALA A 9 3.01 -12.94 5.63
CA ALA A 9 3.84 -12.11 6.47
C ALA A 9 3.71 -10.64 6.05
N ALA A 10 3.69 -9.72 7.00
CA ALA A 10 3.69 -8.29 6.74
C ALA A 10 4.75 -7.61 7.62
N CYS A 11 5.67 -6.88 7.00
CA CYS A 11 6.77 -6.26 7.69
C CYS A 11 6.37 -4.91 8.28
N HIS A 12 6.51 -4.76 9.59
CA HIS A 12 6.38 -3.49 10.31
C HIS A 12 7.77 -3.03 10.72
N ILE A 13 8.53 -2.54 9.75
CA ILE A 13 9.97 -2.27 9.91
C ILE A 13 10.35 -0.86 9.47
N SER A 14 11.40 -0.32 10.08
CA SER A 14 11.98 0.99 9.72
C SER A 14 13.04 0.81 8.62
N PRO A 15 13.13 1.69 7.62
CA PRO A 15 14.19 1.64 6.63
C PRO A 15 15.50 2.18 7.18
N VAL A 16 16.59 1.98 6.44
CA VAL A 16 17.79 2.80 6.64
C VAL A 16 17.62 4.06 5.80
N ILE A 17 17.53 5.19 6.49
CA ILE A 17 17.10 6.48 5.93
C ILE A 17 17.97 6.86 4.73
N LEU A 18 17.35 6.98 3.55
CA LEU A 18 18.03 7.38 2.31
C LEU A 18 19.27 6.52 1.97
N ASP A 19 19.25 5.23 2.36
CA ASP A 19 20.27 4.25 2.00
C ASP A 19 19.61 2.99 1.43
N LYS A 20 19.56 2.93 0.10
CA LYS A 20 19.01 1.80 -0.65
C LYS A 20 19.71 0.49 -0.29
N ASP A 21 21.03 0.47 -0.26
CA ASP A 21 21.79 -0.77 -0.16
C ASP A 21 21.68 -1.36 1.25
N ALA A 22 21.70 -0.52 2.27
CA ALA A 22 21.46 -0.94 3.64
C ALA A 22 20.01 -1.37 3.86
N THR A 23 19.02 -0.65 3.31
CA THR A 23 17.61 -1.05 3.40
C THR A 23 17.35 -2.37 2.66
N MET A 24 17.98 -2.59 1.51
CA MET A 24 17.88 -3.87 0.79
C MET A 24 18.45 -5.05 1.59
N LYS A 25 19.49 -4.84 2.40
CA LYS A 25 19.96 -5.88 3.34
C LYS A 25 18.88 -6.24 4.38
N LYS A 26 18.12 -5.25 4.90
CA LYS A 26 16.97 -5.50 5.77
C LYS A 26 15.88 -6.28 5.03
N VAL A 27 15.52 -5.87 3.81
CA VAL A 27 14.55 -6.58 2.94
C VAL A 27 14.93 -8.05 2.79
N PHE A 28 16.17 -8.36 2.39
CA PHE A 28 16.60 -9.73 2.20
C PHE A 28 16.63 -10.54 3.51
N LYS A 29 16.97 -9.90 4.63
CA LYS A 29 16.89 -10.55 5.95
C LYS A 29 15.43 -10.91 6.28
N SER A 30 14.51 -9.97 6.13
CA SER A 30 13.08 -10.19 6.40
C SER A 30 12.46 -11.25 5.49
N ILE A 31 12.83 -11.29 4.20
CA ILE A 31 12.39 -12.36 3.28
C ILE A 31 12.84 -13.72 3.78
N ARG A 32 14.12 -13.87 4.17
CA ARG A 32 14.64 -15.15 4.68
C ARG A 32 13.96 -15.56 5.98
N GLU A 33 13.73 -14.62 6.88
CA GLU A 33 13.06 -14.86 8.14
C GLU A 33 11.61 -15.30 7.93
N ALA A 34 10.83 -14.58 7.11
CA ALA A 34 9.46 -14.94 6.79
C ALA A 34 9.38 -16.32 6.10
N ALA A 35 10.29 -16.60 5.17
CA ALA A 35 10.38 -17.91 4.51
C ALA A 35 10.69 -19.02 5.52
N SER A 36 11.61 -18.79 6.46
CA SER A 36 11.93 -19.75 7.53
C SER A 36 10.75 -20.02 8.46
N ASN A 37 9.86 -19.03 8.62
CA ASN A 37 8.60 -19.15 9.34
C ASN A 37 7.45 -19.70 8.49
N GLY A 38 7.72 -20.15 7.25
CA GLY A 38 6.76 -20.79 6.36
C GLY A 38 5.79 -19.83 5.68
N ALA A 39 6.09 -18.53 5.61
CA ALA A 39 5.27 -17.58 4.88
C ALA A 39 5.31 -17.87 3.36
N ASN A 40 4.15 -17.80 2.72
CA ASN A 40 3.99 -17.92 1.27
C ASN A 40 4.08 -16.56 0.58
N ILE A 41 3.66 -15.50 1.28
CA ILE A 41 3.64 -14.12 0.80
C ILE A 41 4.30 -13.25 1.89
N ILE A 42 5.09 -12.27 1.49
CA ILE A 42 5.65 -11.23 2.34
C ILE A 42 5.30 -9.85 1.76
N VAL A 43 4.81 -8.96 2.62
CA VAL A 43 4.40 -7.59 2.26
C VAL A 43 5.33 -6.59 2.92
N PHE A 44 5.77 -5.60 2.16
CA PHE A 44 6.57 -4.48 2.65
C PHE A 44 5.77 -3.17 2.62
N PRO A 45 6.09 -2.22 3.52
CA PRO A 45 5.41 -0.93 3.60
C PRO A 45 5.60 0.00 2.41
N GLU A 46 4.87 1.12 2.46
CA GLU A 46 4.86 2.15 1.45
C GLU A 46 6.17 2.92 1.42
N THR A 47 6.72 3.14 0.22
CA THR A 47 7.98 3.87 0.00
C THR A 47 9.09 3.41 0.97
N PHE A 48 9.13 2.11 1.24
CA PHE A 48 10.00 1.57 2.28
C PHE A 48 11.48 1.75 1.92
N VAL A 49 11.90 1.42 0.70
CA VAL A 49 13.32 1.30 0.35
C VAL A 49 14.11 2.61 0.51
N SER A 50 13.51 3.73 0.12
CA SER A 50 14.13 5.06 0.19
C SER A 50 13.76 5.84 1.47
N ALA A 51 12.93 5.24 2.33
CA ALA A 51 12.19 5.89 3.39
C ALA A 51 11.06 6.82 2.92
N PHE A 52 9.91 6.70 3.57
CA PHE A 52 8.79 7.60 3.36
C PHE A 52 9.19 9.03 3.78
N PRO A 53 8.92 10.06 2.95
CA PRO A 53 9.47 11.40 3.12
C PRO A 53 8.74 12.23 4.19
N LEU A 54 8.80 11.78 5.45
CA LEU A 54 8.14 12.40 6.60
C LEU A 54 8.50 13.87 6.81
N TRP A 55 9.72 14.28 6.44
CA TRP A 55 10.19 15.68 6.47
C TRP A 55 9.33 16.63 5.61
N SER A 56 8.63 16.10 4.59
CA SER A 56 7.80 16.88 3.68
C SER A 56 6.49 17.35 4.31
N THR A 57 6.15 16.84 5.49
CA THR A 57 4.94 17.25 6.24
C THR A 57 5.11 18.62 6.88
N CYS A 58 6.34 18.96 7.28
CA CYS A 58 6.64 20.19 8.00
C CYS A 58 7.33 21.26 7.12
N LYS A 59 8.09 20.84 6.10
CA LYS A 59 8.93 21.75 5.30
C LYS A 59 8.37 21.98 3.90
N ALA A 60 8.53 23.20 3.39
CA ALA A 60 8.19 23.51 2.02
C ALA A 60 9.16 22.79 1.06
N PRO A 61 8.72 22.43 -0.17
CA PRO A 61 9.53 21.64 -1.11
C PRO A 61 10.87 22.28 -1.51
N ILE A 62 10.93 23.61 -1.47
CA ILE A 62 12.15 24.36 -1.80
C ILE A 62 13.22 24.21 -0.70
N ASP A 63 12.82 24.00 0.54
CA ASP A 63 13.72 23.95 1.70
C ASP A 63 14.32 22.56 1.93
N ASN A 64 13.76 21.53 1.30
CA ASN A 64 14.17 20.13 1.43
C ASN A 64 14.48 19.47 0.08
N HIS A 65 14.71 20.26 -0.98
CA HIS A 65 15.00 19.75 -2.33
C HIS A 65 16.15 18.72 -2.37
N HIS A 66 17.19 18.95 -1.58
CA HIS A 66 18.34 18.04 -1.47
C HIS A 66 17.96 16.65 -0.92
N LEU A 67 16.94 16.56 -0.05
CA LEU A 67 16.41 15.28 0.43
C LEU A 67 15.59 14.58 -0.66
N PHE A 68 14.89 15.31 -1.54
CA PHE A 68 14.22 14.71 -2.69
C PHE A 68 15.19 14.12 -3.71
N VAL A 69 16.32 14.78 -3.96
CA VAL A 69 17.38 14.20 -4.82
C VAL A 69 17.84 12.87 -4.26
N LYS A 70 18.18 12.83 -2.96
CA LYS A 70 18.58 11.58 -2.28
C LYS A 70 17.47 10.53 -2.26
N LEU A 71 16.21 10.93 -2.12
CA LEU A 71 15.06 10.04 -2.15
C LEU A 71 14.98 9.33 -3.50
N VAL A 72 15.12 10.07 -4.60
CA VAL A 72 15.12 9.52 -5.96
C VAL A 72 16.31 8.58 -6.16
N GLU A 73 17.52 9.00 -5.76
CA GLU A 73 18.74 8.18 -5.84
C GLU A 73 18.63 6.87 -5.03
N SER A 74 17.89 6.90 -3.92
CA SER A 74 17.68 5.76 -3.03
C SER A 74 16.46 4.91 -3.36
N SER A 75 15.66 5.31 -4.35
CA SER A 75 14.43 4.60 -4.71
C SER A 75 14.68 3.44 -5.68
N LEU A 76 13.85 2.40 -5.58
CA LEU A 76 13.64 1.46 -6.68
C LEU A 76 12.54 2.07 -7.57
N TYR A 77 12.71 2.09 -8.89
CA TYR A 77 11.69 2.64 -9.81
C TYR A 77 10.27 2.10 -9.49
N LYS A 78 9.30 2.97 -9.17
CA LYS A 78 7.87 2.62 -9.02
C LYS A 78 6.92 3.83 -9.19
N ALA A 79 5.69 3.57 -9.65
CA ALA A 79 4.64 4.51 -10.05
C ALA A 79 3.50 4.72 -9.00
N CYS A 80 2.89 5.92 -9.06
CA CYS A 80 1.68 6.44 -8.38
C CYS A 80 1.82 7.08 -6.97
N SER A 81 1.04 8.15 -6.72
CA SER A 81 1.13 9.07 -5.57
C SER A 81 -0.20 9.74 -5.18
N ASN A 82 -0.40 10.12 -3.91
CA ASN A 82 -1.51 10.92 -3.38
C ASN A 82 -1.05 12.05 -2.41
N PHE A 83 -1.70 13.22 -2.42
CA PHE A 83 -1.40 14.38 -1.53
C PHE A 83 -0.03 15.08 -1.75
N PHE A 84 0.71 15.53 -0.71
CA PHE A 84 2.00 16.27 -0.87
C PHE A 84 3.04 15.49 -1.69
N GLU A 85 2.84 14.19 -1.80
CA GLU A 85 3.57 13.25 -2.65
C GLU A 85 3.63 13.67 -4.13
N LYS A 86 2.70 14.51 -4.61
CA LYS A 86 2.73 15.11 -5.97
C LYS A 86 3.96 15.99 -6.24
N LEU A 87 4.70 16.36 -5.18
CA LEU A 87 5.95 17.13 -5.27
C LEU A 87 7.17 16.22 -5.47
N SER A 88 7.02 14.92 -5.26
CA SER A 88 8.10 13.92 -5.25
C SER A 88 7.88 12.81 -6.26
N TRP A 89 6.63 12.50 -6.59
CA TRP A 89 6.20 11.36 -7.40
C TRP A 89 5.20 11.82 -8.48
N ALA A 90 5.16 11.10 -9.60
CA ALA A 90 4.19 11.31 -10.68
C ALA A 90 2.99 10.36 -10.53
N ASN A 91 1.84 10.76 -11.09
CA ASN A 91 0.68 9.87 -11.18
C ASN A 91 1.06 8.58 -11.92
N GLY A 92 0.60 7.43 -11.41
CA GLY A 92 0.64 6.18 -12.16
C GLY A 92 -0.39 6.19 -13.29
N ASP A 93 -0.31 5.19 -14.15
CA ASP A 93 -1.32 4.92 -15.17
C ASP A 93 -2.21 3.71 -14.79
N GLY A 94 -3.16 3.36 -15.65
CA GLY A 94 -4.06 2.22 -15.42
C GLY A 94 -3.43 0.85 -15.64
N VAL A 95 -2.16 0.77 -16.06
CA VAL A 95 -1.47 -0.50 -16.34
C VAL A 95 -1.36 -1.31 -15.05
N GLY A 96 -1.07 -0.64 -13.93
CA GLY A 96 -0.85 -1.26 -12.62
C GLY A 96 -2.08 -1.85 -11.93
N LEU A 97 -3.30 -1.53 -12.37
CA LEU A 97 -4.56 -2.00 -11.76
C LEU A 97 -4.89 -3.46 -12.15
N ASN A 98 -4.00 -4.39 -11.77
CA ASN A 98 -4.13 -5.83 -11.98
C ASN A 98 -4.26 -6.60 -10.67
N VAL A 99 -4.99 -7.70 -10.75
CA VAL A 99 -4.87 -8.82 -9.80
C VAL A 99 -3.86 -9.83 -10.36
N VAL A 100 -2.88 -10.20 -9.54
CA VAL A 100 -1.91 -11.25 -9.86
C VAL A 100 -2.49 -12.61 -9.47
N ASP A 101 -2.60 -13.52 -10.44
CA ASP A 101 -3.00 -14.91 -10.20
C ASP A 101 -1.79 -15.73 -9.79
N SER A 102 -1.84 -16.32 -8.59
CA SER A 102 -0.74 -17.11 -8.03
C SER A 102 -1.25 -18.40 -7.41
N LYS A 103 -0.35 -19.36 -7.20
CA LYS A 103 -0.68 -20.61 -6.47
C LYS A 103 -1.12 -20.39 -5.02
N PHE A 104 -0.96 -19.19 -4.49
CA PHE A 104 -1.33 -18.80 -3.12
C PHE A 104 -2.59 -17.94 -3.07
N GLY A 105 -3.25 -17.73 -4.22
CA GLY A 105 -4.44 -16.90 -4.35
C GLY A 105 -4.25 -15.74 -5.32
N LYS A 106 -5.38 -15.10 -5.65
CA LYS A 106 -5.46 -13.89 -6.47
C LYS A 106 -5.22 -12.65 -5.62
N ILE A 107 -4.12 -11.94 -5.89
CA ILE A 107 -3.61 -10.86 -5.05
C ILE A 107 -3.77 -9.52 -5.78
N GLY A 108 -4.45 -8.56 -5.15
CA GLY A 108 -4.45 -7.17 -5.57
C GLY A 108 -3.83 -6.29 -4.50
N ALA A 109 -3.42 -5.08 -4.88
CA ALA A 109 -2.78 -4.13 -3.97
C ALA A 109 -3.18 -2.70 -4.31
N LEU A 110 -3.36 -1.88 -3.28
CA LEU A 110 -3.56 -0.43 -3.39
C LEU A 110 -2.72 0.29 -2.34
N ILE A 111 -2.26 1.47 -2.71
CA ILE A 111 -1.35 2.27 -1.88
C ILE A 111 -2.11 3.44 -1.25
N CYS A 112 -1.99 3.59 0.07
CA CYS A 112 -2.49 4.72 0.84
C CYS A 112 -3.93 5.12 0.46
N GLY A 113 -4.12 6.36 0.04
CA GLY A 113 -5.40 6.95 -0.34
C GLY A 113 -6.14 6.20 -1.46
N GLU A 114 -5.47 5.40 -2.29
CA GLU A 114 -6.11 4.61 -3.33
C GLU A 114 -7.12 3.61 -2.76
N ASN A 115 -6.91 3.15 -1.53
CA ASN A 115 -7.84 2.29 -0.80
C ASN A 115 -9.19 2.99 -0.52
N THR A 116 -9.30 4.31 -0.70
CA THR A 116 -10.56 5.06 -0.63
C THR A 116 -11.25 5.17 -1.98
N ASN A 117 -10.53 4.94 -3.09
CA ASN A 117 -11.07 5.07 -4.43
C ASN A 117 -11.94 3.86 -4.77
N SER A 118 -13.27 4.02 -4.68
CA SER A 118 -14.23 2.97 -4.97
C SER A 118 -14.12 2.39 -6.39
N LEU A 119 -13.67 3.17 -7.38
CA LEU A 119 -13.47 2.66 -8.74
C LEU A 119 -12.24 1.77 -8.84
N ALA A 120 -11.14 2.13 -8.18
CA ALA A 120 -9.93 1.31 -8.12
C ALA A 120 -10.21 0.00 -7.36
N ARG A 121 -10.87 0.11 -6.20
CA ARG A 121 -11.35 -1.03 -5.41
C ARG A 121 -12.20 -1.99 -6.24
N PHE A 122 -13.26 -1.49 -6.87
CA PHE A 122 -14.13 -2.31 -7.72
C PHE A 122 -13.39 -2.92 -8.92
N THR A 123 -12.42 -2.20 -9.49
CA THR A 123 -11.58 -2.72 -10.59
C THR A 123 -10.80 -3.96 -10.16
N LEU A 124 -10.23 -3.99 -8.95
CA LEU A 124 -9.55 -5.18 -8.42
C LEU A 124 -10.55 -6.29 -8.07
N LEU A 125 -11.67 -5.96 -7.43
CA LEU A 125 -12.72 -6.95 -7.12
C LEU A 125 -13.22 -7.67 -8.37
N SER A 126 -13.45 -6.91 -9.47
CA SER A 126 -13.96 -7.45 -10.73
C SER A 126 -13.02 -8.47 -11.39
N GLN A 127 -11.75 -8.48 -10.99
CA GLN A 127 -10.73 -9.45 -11.44
C GLN A 127 -10.65 -10.69 -10.53
N GLY A 128 -11.54 -10.80 -9.54
CA GLY A 128 -11.63 -11.95 -8.65
C GLY A 128 -10.62 -11.93 -7.51
N GLU A 129 -10.23 -10.75 -7.03
CA GLU A 129 -9.32 -10.59 -5.87
C GLU A 129 -9.77 -11.47 -4.68
N GLN A 130 -8.80 -12.15 -4.06
CA GLN A 130 -8.97 -13.00 -2.88
C GLN A 130 -8.14 -12.52 -1.69
N ILE A 131 -7.01 -11.88 -1.97
CA ILE A 131 -6.12 -11.27 -0.98
C ILE A 131 -5.89 -9.82 -1.41
N HIS A 132 -6.27 -8.89 -0.55
CA HIS A 132 -6.09 -7.47 -0.76
C HIS A 132 -4.93 -6.95 0.10
N ILE A 133 -3.96 -6.32 -0.54
CA ILE A 133 -2.82 -5.70 0.14
C ILE A 133 -3.04 -4.18 0.19
N SER A 134 -3.26 -3.67 1.38
CA SER A 134 -3.43 -2.26 1.69
C SER A 134 -2.15 -1.73 2.33
N ILE A 135 -1.35 -0.97 1.56
CA ILE A 135 -0.03 -0.49 1.98
C ILE A 135 -0.14 0.97 2.43
N TRP A 136 0.49 1.31 3.55
CA TRP A 136 0.34 2.59 4.23
C TRP A 136 1.68 3.21 4.64
N PRO A 137 1.72 4.54 4.82
CA PRO A 137 2.88 5.25 5.31
C PRO A 137 3.03 5.07 6.83
N PRO A 138 4.22 5.38 7.40
CA PRO A 138 4.50 5.11 8.81
C PRO A 138 3.68 5.91 9.83
N ALA A 139 3.00 6.97 9.39
CA ALA A 139 2.17 7.86 10.20
C ALA A 139 1.03 8.42 9.34
N ALA A 140 0.01 9.06 9.93
CA ALA A 140 -1.00 9.80 9.15
C ALA A 140 -1.18 11.27 9.56
N ASP A 141 -0.36 11.77 10.48
CA ASP A 141 -0.32 13.20 10.83
C ASP A 141 0.43 13.97 9.74
N PHE A 142 -0.19 14.13 8.59
CA PHE A 142 0.36 14.84 7.43
C PHE A 142 -0.02 16.32 7.38
N GLN A 143 -0.65 16.80 8.45
CA GLN A 143 -0.98 18.21 8.56
C GLN A 143 0.22 18.99 9.10
N ARG A 144 0.23 20.30 8.84
CA ARG A 144 1.29 21.18 9.35
C ARG A 144 1.28 21.19 10.89
N PRO A 145 2.45 21.42 11.52
CA PRO A 145 2.54 21.65 12.96
C PRO A 145 1.49 22.66 13.45
N GLY A 146 0.77 22.31 14.52
CA GLY A 146 -0.30 23.13 15.10
C GLY A 146 -1.69 22.94 14.48
N ALA A 147 -1.83 22.14 13.42
CA ALA A 147 -3.14 21.77 12.90
C ALA A 147 -3.79 20.64 13.74
N ALA A 148 -5.12 20.60 13.79
CA ALA A 148 -5.85 19.61 14.56
C ALA A 148 -5.68 18.20 13.97
N LYS A 149 -5.42 17.18 14.81
CA LYS A 149 -5.32 15.79 14.35
C LYS A 149 -6.56 15.40 13.53
N SER A 150 -6.32 14.91 12.31
CA SER A 150 -7.37 14.72 11.32
C SER A 150 -8.34 13.60 11.67
N PHE A 151 -7.80 12.45 12.05
CA PHE A 151 -8.51 11.21 12.34
C PHE A 151 -7.53 10.18 12.91
N ASP A 152 -8.05 9.15 13.57
CA ASP A 152 -7.26 7.97 13.97
C ASP A 152 -6.89 7.15 12.72
N ASN A 153 -5.59 7.05 12.44
CA ASN A 153 -5.05 6.39 11.26
C ASN A 153 -5.32 4.88 11.26
N ILE A 154 -5.28 4.22 12.42
CA ILE A 154 -5.50 2.78 12.54
C ILE A 154 -6.96 2.49 12.21
N VAL A 155 -7.89 3.26 12.79
CA VAL A 155 -9.32 3.15 12.51
C VAL A 155 -9.60 3.43 11.03
N ALA A 156 -9.03 4.51 10.47
CA ALA A 156 -9.25 4.85 9.07
C ALA A 156 -8.70 3.78 8.11
N ASN A 157 -7.51 3.24 8.36
CA ASN A 157 -6.90 2.21 7.53
C ASN A 157 -7.69 0.89 7.64
N LYS A 158 -8.16 0.54 8.84
CA LYS A 158 -9.06 -0.60 9.06
C LYS A 158 -10.37 -0.43 8.30
N ILE A 159 -10.99 0.75 8.33
CA ILE A 159 -12.24 1.01 7.60
C ILE A 159 -12.02 0.85 6.09
N ARG A 160 -10.94 1.42 5.54
CA ARG A 160 -10.67 1.39 4.09
C ARG A 160 -10.34 -0.01 3.59
N CYS A 161 -9.43 -0.73 4.26
CA CYS A 161 -9.11 -2.11 3.92
C CYS A 161 -10.28 -3.05 4.22
N GLY A 162 -10.96 -2.86 5.36
CA GLY A 162 -12.12 -3.63 5.78
C GLY A 162 -13.30 -3.48 4.82
N ALA A 163 -13.51 -2.30 4.23
CA ALA A 163 -14.52 -2.13 3.20
C ALA A 163 -14.22 -3.03 1.97
N GLN A 164 -12.97 -3.11 1.51
CA GLN A 164 -12.58 -4.04 0.44
C GLN A 164 -12.78 -5.51 0.85
N CYS A 165 -12.39 -5.87 2.08
CA CYS A 165 -12.54 -7.23 2.61
C CYS A 165 -14.01 -7.64 2.68
N LEU A 166 -14.86 -6.77 3.22
CA LEU A 166 -16.28 -7.02 3.41
C LEU A 166 -17.07 -6.95 2.11
N GLU A 167 -16.75 -6.03 1.20
CA GLU A 167 -17.44 -5.92 -0.10
C GLU A 167 -17.00 -7.05 -1.05
N GLY A 168 -15.70 -7.31 -1.12
CA GLY A 168 -15.09 -8.29 -2.01
C GLY A 168 -15.06 -9.73 -1.49
N LYS A 169 -15.37 -9.91 -0.19
CA LYS A 169 -15.17 -11.17 0.55
C LYS A 169 -13.74 -11.68 0.38
N CYS A 170 -12.76 -10.80 0.48
CA CYS A 170 -11.34 -11.10 0.38
C CYS A 170 -10.68 -10.95 1.76
N PHE A 171 -9.51 -11.57 1.94
CA PHE A 171 -8.67 -11.31 3.11
C PHE A 171 -7.88 -10.03 2.92
N GLY A 172 -7.62 -9.29 3.99
CA GLY A 172 -6.91 -8.03 3.97
C GLY A 172 -5.56 -8.09 4.68
N VAL A 173 -4.58 -7.38 4.13
CA VAL A 173 -3.33 -7.03 4.81
C VAL A 173 -3.29 -5.51 4.92
N VAL A 174 -3.18 -4.98 6.14
CA VAL A 174 -2.84 -3.57 6.38
C VAL A 174 -1.36 -3.55 6.76
N CYS A 175 -0.50 -2.96 5.94
CA CYS A 175 0.95 -2.96 6.16
C CYS A 175 1.49 -1.53 6.19
N SER A 176 2.13 -1.16 7.30
CA SER A 176 2.69 0.18 7.54
C SER A 176 4.15 0.07 7.98
N SER A 177 4.95 1.09 7.69
CA SER A 177 6.31 1.21 8.24
C SER A 177 6.31 1.55 9.72
N PHE A 178 7.42 1.24 10.38
CA PHE A 178 7.70 1.62 11.76
C PHE A 178 8.58 2.87 11.80
N VAL A 179 8.29 3.83 12.68
CA VAL A 179 9.18 4.98 12.93
C VAL A 179 10.04 4.61 14.13
N ASP A 180 11.29 4.24 13.88
CA ASP A 180 12.23 3.97 14.95
C ASP A 180 12.89 5.25 15.48
N LYS A 181 13.66 5.09 16.55
CA LYS A 181 14.40 6.19 17.19
C LYS A 181 15.33 6.91 16.21
N ALA A 182 15.97 6.18 15.29
CA ALA A 182 16.87 6.76 14.30
C ALA A 182 16.12 7.65 13.30
N MET A 183 14.95 7.22 12.82
CA MET A 183 14.09 8.07 11.99
C MET A 183 13.64 9.33 12.72
N LEU A 184 13.23 9.20 13.98
CA LEU A 184 12.80 10.33 14.80
C LEU A 184 13.95 11.34 15.02
N GLU A 185 15.14 10.84 15.38
CA GLU A 185 16.35 11.67 15.55
C GLU A 185 16.72 12.40 14.25
N PHE A 186 16.70 11.71 13.11
CA PHE A 186 16.95 12.32 11.80
C PHE A 186 15.98 13.48 11.48
N LEU A 187 14.69 13.30 11.73
CA LEU A 187 13.67 14.33 11.47
C LEU A 187 13.87 15.55 12.39
N ILE A 188 14.17 15.31 13.67
CA ILE A 188 14.41 16.37 14.65
C ILE A 188 15.71 17.13 14.32
N ASP A 189 16.77 16.43 13.91
CA ASP A 189 18.04 17.06 13.55
C ASP A 189 17.94 17.90 12.27
N ASP A 190 17.14 17.46 11.29
CA ASP A 190 16.86 18.22 10.05
C ASP A 190 16.02 19.49 10.29
N ASP A 191 15.11 19.46 11.28
CA ASP A 191 14.34 20.62 11.68
C ASP A 191 13.94 20.59 13.17
N PRO A 192 14.81 21.11 14.05
CA PRO A 192 14.58 21.09 15.50
C PRO A 192 13.34 21.87 15.94
N SER A 193 12.86 22.81 15.12
CA SER A 193 11.68 23.62 15.43
C SER A 193 10.39 22.77 15.46
N ASN A 194 10.41 21.62 14.80
CA ASN A 194 9.28 20.69 14.68
C ASN A 194 9.38 19.48 15.62
N LYS A 195 10.28 19.51 16.59
CA LYS A 195 10.50 18.40 17.54
C LYS A 195 9.22 17.89 18.19
N GLU A 196 8.42 18.79 18.76
CA GLU A 196 7.17 18.42 19.46
C GLU A 196 6.17 17.74 18.51
N PHE A 197 6.13 18.16 17.24
CA PHE A 197 5.28 17.53 16.24
C PHE A 197 5.71 16.09 15.96
N TYR A 198 7.01 15.85 15.75
CA TYR A 198 7.52 14.51 15.47
C TYR A 198 7.38 13.55 16.66
N GLU A 199 7.62 14.03 17.88
CA GLU A 199 7.45 13.22 19.11
C GLU A 199 5.99 12.82 19.37
N ASN A 200 5.02 13.60 18.88
CA ASN A 200 3.59 13.36 19.05
C ASN A 200 2.90 12.74 17.83
N MET A 201 3.68 12.41 16.80
CA MET A 201 3.20 11.80 15.56
C MET A 201 2.64 10.40 15.84
N SER A 202 1.50 10.08 15.23
CA SER A 202 0.88 8.77 15.30
C SER A 202 1.73 7.72 14.60
N GLN A 203 1.86 6.56 15.24
CA GLN A 203 2.51 5.39 14.67
C GLN A 203 1.47 4.60 13.87
N GLY A 204 1.81 4.27 12.62
CA GLY A 204 1.04 3.34 11.80
C GLY A 204 1.12 1.92 12.37
N ALA A 205 0.14 1.08 12.01
CA ALA A 205 0.04 -0.30 12.48
C ALA A 205 -0.02 -1.28 11.31
N THR A 206 0.42 -2.51 11.56
CA THR A 206 0.38 -3.64 10.63
C THR A 206 -0.45 -4.77 11.22
N PHE A 207 -1.48 -5.20 10.50
CA PHE A 207 -2.44 -6.22 10.95
C PHE A 207 -3.19 -6.82 9.76
N PHE A 208 -4.01 -7.84 10.02
CA PHE A 208 -4.73 -8.58 8.98
C PHE A 208 -6.23 -8.62 9.25
N LEU A 209 -7.01 -8.75 8.18
CA LEU A 209 -8.46 -8.82 8.21
C LEU A 209 -8.98 -10.06 7.49
N ASP A 210 -10.03 -10.66 8.03
CA ASP A 210 -10.78 -11.73 7.37
C ASP A 210 -11.86 -11.17 6.39
N PRO A 211 -12.56 -12.03 5.63
CA PRO A 211 -13.64 -11.59 4.72
C PRO A 211 -14.85 -10.92 5.39
N ALA A 212 -14.95 -10.95 6.72
CA ALA A 212 -15.94 -10.23 7.51
C ALA A 212 -15.38 -8.90 8.07
N ALA A 213 -14.17 -8.51 7.65
CA ALA A 213 -13.40 -7.37 8.13
C ALA A 213 -13.06 -7.44 9.63
N MET A 214 -12.96 -8.65 10.19
CA MET A 214 -12.51 -8.89 11.55
C MET A 214 -11.00 -9.09 11.59
N GLU A 215 -10.37 -8.58 12.63
CA GLU A 215 -8.93 -8.74 12.83
C GLU A 215 -8.56 -10.19 13.13
N ILE A 216 -7.49 -10.67 12.49
CA ILE A 216 -6.94 -12.01 12.66
C ILE A 216 -5.42 -11.98 12.67
N GLY A 217 -4.79 -13.01 13.25
CA GLY A 217 -3.34 -13.11 13.30
C GLY A 217 -2.69 -12.06 14.19
N ASP A 218 -1.46 -11.70 13.86
CA ASP A 218 -0.66 -10.76 14.63
C ASP A 218 -1.06 -9.30 14.36
N PHE A 219 -0.79 -8.44 15.35
CA PHE A 219 -0.94 -6.99 15.28
C PHE A 219 0.36 -6.34 15.77
N LEU A 220 0.96 -5.47 14.95
CA LEU A 220 2.17 -4.72 15.29
C LEU A 220 1.95 -3.22 15.16
N LYS A 221 2.45 -2.46 16.13
CA LYS A 221 2.39 -0.99 16.15
C LYS A 221 3.56 -0.37 16.89
N ASP A 222 3.79 -0.79 18.13
CA ASP A 222 4.75 -0.12 19.03
C ASP A 222 6.15 -0.75 19.00
N GLU A 223 6.36 -1.77 18.16
CA GLU A 223 7.64 -2.47 18.00
C GLU A 223 7.91 -2.87 16.54
N GLU A 224 9.18 -2.87 16.15
CA GLU A 224 9.62 -3.32 14.84
C GLU A 224 9.57 -4.86 14.74
N GLY A 225 8.97 -5.39 13.67
CA GLY A 225 8.87 -6.84 13.49
C GLY A 225 8.20 -7.30 12.19
N ILE A 226 7.91 -8.60 12.14
CA ILE A 226 7.13 -9.24 11.06
C ILE A 226 5.88 -9.84 11.68
N ALA A 227 4.72 -9.35 11.25
CA ALA A 227 3.42 -9.88 11.64
C ALA A 227 3.03 -11.05 10.71
N TYR A 228 2.32 -12.05 11.24
CA TYR A 228 1.85 -13.20 10.48
C TYR A 228 0.35 -13.46 10.63
N ALA A 229 -0.26 -13.97 9.57
CA ALA A 229 -1.61 -14.54 9.59
C ALA A 229 -1.73 -15.73 8.63
N VAL A 230 -2.74 -16.58 8.86
CA VAL A 230 -3.07 -17.70 7.99
C VAL A 230 -4.44 -17.46 7.36
N PHE A 231 -4.47 -17.42 6.03
CA PHE A 231 -5.67 -17.19 5.23
C PHE A 231 -6.16 -18.52 4.65
N ASP A 232 -7.30 -19.01 5.13
CA ASP A 232 -8.03 -20.10 4.48
C ASP A 232 -8.97 -19.50 3.43
N LEU A 233 -8.54 -19.52 2.17
CA LEU A 233 -9.29 -18.88 1.09
C LEU A 233 -10.64 -19.55 0.83
N ASN A 234 -10.92 -20.76 1.34
CA ASN A 234 -12.27 -21.33 1.25
C ASN A 234 -13.31 -20.49 2.00
N LYS A 235 -12.88 -19.72 3.01
CA LYS A 235 -13.76 -18.81 3.77
C LYS A 235 -14.27 -17.63 2.93
N THR A 236 -13.74 -17.39 1.73
CA THR A 236 -14.29 -16.38 0.81
C THR A 236 -15.56 -16.86 0.10
N ILE A 237 -15.80 -18.18 0.02
CA ILE A 237 -16.82 -18.76 -0.85
C ILE A 237 -18.23 -18.49 -0.32
N ILE A 238 -18.51 -18.94 0.91
CA ILE A 238 -19.84 -18.85 1.51
C ILE A 238 -20.32 -17.38 1.60
N PRO A 239 -19.51 -16.40 2.05
CA PRO A 239 -19.93 -15.00 2.06
C PRO A 239 -20.26 -14.43 0.68
N LYS A 240 -19.59 -14.88 -0.39
CA LYS A 240 -19.93 -14.47 -1.78
C LYS A 240 -21.28 -15.03 -2.20
N GLN A 241 -21.65 -16.24 -1.79
CA GLN A 241 -22.98 -16.80 -2.08
C GLN A 241 -24.11 -15.95 -1.49
N PHE A 242 -23.87 -15.29 -0.34
CA PHE A 242 -24.82 -14.37 0.25
C PHE A 242 -24.82 -13.02 -0.47
N HIS A 243 -23.65 -12.35 -0.57
CA HIS A 243 -23.50 -11.03 -1.19
C HIS A 243 -22.28 -11.00 -2.13
N ASP A 244 -22.54 -11.14 -3.44
CA ASP A 244 -21.53 -11.05 -4.50
C ASP A 244 -21.65 -9.73 -5.28
N LEU A 245 -20.82 -8.75 -4.90
CA LEU A 245 -20.82 -7.40 -5.49
C LEU A 245 -20.37 -7.37 -6.96
N VAL A 246 -19.59 -8.37 -7.41
CA VAL A 246 -19.11 -8.44 -8.80
C VAL A 246 -19.96 -9.35 -9.67
N GLY A 247 -20.87 -10.11 -9.05
CA GLY A 247 -21.85 -10.95 -9.71
C GLY A 247 -23.27 -10.42 -9.50
N GLY A 248 -24.12 -11.27 -8.94
CA GLY A 248 -25.58 -11.11 -8.96
C GLY A 248 -26.14 -9.93 -8.13
N TYR A 249 -25.35 -9.31 -7.26
CA TYR A 249 -25.83 -8.18 -6.45
C TYR A 249 -25.72 -6.83 -7.15
N ASN A 250 -24.99 -6.77 -8.27
CA ASN A 250 -24.80 -5.55 -9.04
C ASN A 250 -25.72 -5.52 -10.27
N ARG A 251 -26.06 -4.32 -10.74
CA ARG A 251 -26.97 -4.08 -11.87
C ARG A 251 -26.17 -3.69 -13.10
N PHE A 252 -25.52 -4.67 -13.75
CA PHE A 252 -24.71 -4.45 -14.94
C PHE A 252 -25.52 -4.05 -16.20
N ASP A 253 -26.85 -4.14 -16.13
CA ASP A 253 -27.77 -3.55 -17.09
C ASP A 253 -27.92 -2.02 -16.94
N VAL A 254 -27.60 -1.49 -15.75
CA VAL A 254 -27.65 -0.05 -15.44
C VAL A 254 -26.24 0.56 -15.37
N PHE A 255 -25.33 -0.09 -14.63
CA PHE A 255 -24.00 0.40 -14.37
C PHE A 255 -22.98 -0.30 -15.27
N LYS A 256 -22.20 0.50 -16.01
CA LYS A 256 -21.12 0.01 -16.86
C LYS A 256 -19.85 0.78 -16.56
N LEU A 257 -18.84 0.08 -16.04
CA LEU A 257 -17.50 0.64 -15.83
C LEU A 257 -16.59 0.25 -17.00
N ARG A 258 -15.86 1.22 -17.55
CA ARG A 258 -14.76 1.00 -18.50
C ARG A 258 -13.50 1.59 -17.88
N VAL A 259 -12.46 0.79 -17.78
CA VAL A 259 -11.16 1.20 -17.21
C VAL A 259 -10.15 1.34 -18.34
N ASN A 260 -9.56 2.52 -18.47
CA ASN A 260 -8.43 2.72 -19.40
C ASN A 260 -7.16 2.16 -18.75
N ARG A 261 -6.53 1.20 -19.42
CA ARG A 261 -5.29 0.55 -18.96
C ARG A 261 -4.12 0.76 -19.91
N ALA A 262 -4.26 1.68 -20.86
CA ALA A 262 -3.16 2.06 -21.73
C ALA A 262 -2.04 2.70 -20.90
N PRO A 263 -0.77 2.42 -21.24
CA PRO A 263 0.37 3.13 -20.67
C PRO A 263 0.25 4.64 -20.93
N ASN A 264 0.57 5.47 -19.95
CA ASN A 264 0.62 6.92 -20.16
C ASN A 264 2.04 7.30 -20.61
N VAL A 265 2.30 7.21 -21.92
CA VAL A 265 3.60 7.56 -22.49
C VAL A 265 3.67 9.06 -22.82
N PRO A 266 4.79 9.76 -22.53
CA PRO A 266 4.91 11.19 -22.82
C PRO A 266 4.85 11.55 -24.31
N ILE A 267 5.19 10.59 -25.19
CA ILE A 267 5.17 10.74 -26.64
C ILE A 267 4.81 9.40 -27.30
N GLU A 268 3.91 9.45 -28.27
CA GLU A 268 3.63 8.35 -29.21
C GLU A 268 4.10 8.80 -30.59
N PHE A 269 5.02 8.04 -31.19
CA PHE A 269 5.44 8.30 -32.57
C PHE A 269 4.51 7.53 -33.51
N GLN A 270 3.79 8.27 -34.36
CA GLN A 270 2.99 7.70 -35.43
C GLN A 270 3.70 7.95 -36.76
N ASP A 271 4.51 6.99 -37.19
CA ASP A 271 5.05 6.99 -38.54
C ASP A 271 3.93 6.55 -39.50
N SER A 272 3.52 7.40 -40.44
CA SER A 272 2.64 7.02 -41.58
C SER A 272 3.43 7.24 -42.87
N PHE A 273 3.32 6.42 -43.92
CA PHE A 273 2.11 5.98 -44.60
C PHE A 273 2.22 4.54 -45.14
N ASP A 274 1.23 3.68 -44.86
CA ASP A 274 0.83 2.66 -45.84
C ASP A 274 0.06 3.38 -46.95
N ALA A 275 0.72 3.55 -48.09
CA ALA A 275 0.18 4.19 -49.28
C ALA A 275 -0.53 3.14 -50.16
N PHE A 276 -1.85 3.30 -50.30
CA PHE A 276 -2.74 2.87 -51.40
C PHE A 276 -2.71 1.38 -51.82
N GLU A 277 -3.73 0.63 -51.38
CA GLU A 277 -4.32 -0.41 -52.22
C GLU A 277 -5.09 0.28 -53.36
N SER A 278 -4.71 -0.03 -54.61
CA SER A 278 -5.49 0.20 -55.83
C SER A 278 -5.93 -1.14 -56.42
#